data_AF-Q4RAY6-F1
#
_entry.id   AF-Q4RAY6-F1
#
_cell.length_a   1.000
_cell.length_b   1.000
_cell.length_c   1.000
_cell.angle_alpha   90.00
_cell.angle_beta   90.00
_cell.angle_gamma   90.00
#
_symmetry.space_group_name_H-M   'P 1'
#
loop_
_entity.id
_entity.type
_entity.pdbx_description
1 polymer ?
#
loop_
_entity_poly.entity_id
_entity_poly.type
_entity_poly.pdbx_seq_one_letter_code
_entity_poly.pdbx_strand_id
1 'polypeptide(L)'
;DMEQKMKMLENLQDDFDFNYKTLKSQGELSQDLNGNSQASAARQKMAQLEQMLSALDQLRRQIVTEMGGLLTAMDYVQKNLTNEELADWKRRQQIACIGGPPNICLDRLETWITSLAESQLQIRQQIKKLEELQQKVSYKGDPIIQHRPALEEKIVDLFRNLMKSAFVVERQPCMPMHPDRPLVIKTGVQFTNKVRLLVKFQELNYQLKL
;
A
#
# COMPACT_ATOMS: atom_id res chain seq x y z
N ASP A 1 -12.82 4.35 2.18
CA ASP A 1 -12.89 4.34 3.66
C ASP A 1 -11.58 4.72 4.34
N MET A 2 -10.49 3.96 4.17
CA MET A 2 -9.22 4.27 4.84
C MET A 2 -8.68 5.67 4.50
N GLU A 3 -8.74 6.05 3.23
CA GLU A 3 -8.35 7.38 2.75
C GLU A 3 -9.12 8.51 3.47
N GLN A 4 -10.41 8.32 3.72
CA GLN A 4 -11.24 9.31 4.40
C GLN A 4 -10.85 9.42 5.88
N LYS A 5 -10.57 8.29 6.54
CA LYS A 5 -10.08 8.27 7.94
C LYS A 5 -8.71 8.92 8.07
N MET A 6 -7.83 8.71 7.11
CA MET A 6 -6.52 9.37 7.06
C MET A 6 -6.66 10.90 6.96
N LYS A 7 -7.56 11.40 6.10
CA LYS A 7 -7.87 12.84 6.02
C LYS A 7 -8.46 13.39 7.31
N MET A 8 -9.37 12.65 7.94
CA MET A 8 -9.94 13.03 9.24
C MET A 8 -8.85 13.11 10.32
N LEU A 9 -7.91 12.16 10.34
CA LEU A 9 -6.80 12.14 11.27
C LEU A 9 -5.88 13.34 11.06
N GLU A 10 -5.53 13.65 9.80
CA GLU A 10 -4.69 14.79 9.46
C GLU A 10 -5.35 16.11 9.89
N ASN A 11 -6.61 16.34 9.52
CA ASN A 11 -7.32 17.56 9.88
C ASN A 11 -7.42 17.74 11.41
N LEU A 12 -7.78 16.69 12.14
CA LEU A 12 -7.88 16.74 13.60
C LEU A 12 -6.52 17.06 14.25
N GLN A 13 -5.44 16.54 13.65
CA GLN A 13 -4.09 16.77 14.15
C GLN A 13 -3.61 18.20 13.86
N ASP A 14 -3.92 18.74 12.67
CA ASP A 14 -3.60 20.12 12.32
C ASP A 14 -4.38 21.11 13.22
N ASP A 15 -5.65 20.83 13.50
CA ASP A 15 -6.45 21.62 14.45
C ASP A 15 -5.86 21.56 15.87
N PHE A 16 -5.42 20.37 16.32
CA PHE A 16 -4.77 20.21 17.61
C PHE A 16 -3.47 21.00 17.68
N ASP A 17 -2.61 20.89 16.67
CA ASP A 17 -1.32 21.58 16.60
C ASP A 17 -1.51 23.11 16.59
N PHE A 18 -2.47 23.62 15.83
CA PHE A 18 -2.84 25.04 15.82
C PHE A 18 -3.30 25.53 17.20
N ASN A 19 -4.23 24.80 17.84
CA ASN A 19 -4.76 25.16 19.15
C ASN A 19 -3.68 25.09 20.23
N TYR A 20 -2.79 24.10 20.17
CA TYR A 20 -1.69 23.93 21.11
C TYR A 20 -0.69 25.09 21.00
N LYS A 21 -0.27 25.43 19.78
CA LYS A 21 0.63 26.57 19.52
C LYS A 21 0.02 27.89 19.96
N THR A 22 -1.28 28.10 19.73
CA THR A 22 -2.01 29.29 20.15
C THR A 22 -2.08 29.41 21.67
N LEU A 23 -2.35 28.31 22.38
CA LEU A 23 -2.38 28.32 23.84
C LEU A 23 -0.98 28.57 24.43
N LYS A 24 0.05 27.96 23.83
CA LYS A 24 1.44 28.13 24.26
C LYS A 24 1.91 29.58 24.09
N SER A 25 1.64 30.21 22.95
CA SER A 25 2.03 31.60 22.72
C SER A 25 1.29 32.58 23.65
N GLN A 26 0.02 32.33 23.95
CA GLN A 26 -0.73 33.09 24.96
C GLN A 26 -0.18 32.87 26.38
N GLY A 27 0.22 31.65 26.72
CA GLY A 27 0.88 31.31 27.99
C GLY A 27 2.24 32.01 28.18
N GLU A 28 3.02 32.13 27.10
CA GLU A 28 4.30 32.86 27.10
C GLU A 28 4.09 34.38 27.22
N LEU A 29 3.02 34.94 26.63
CA LEU A 29 2.67 36.36 26.75
C LEU A 29 1.98 36.74 28.08
N SER A 30 1.45 35.78 28.84
CA SER A 30 0.65 36.04 30.05
C SER A 30 1.42 35.92 31.37
N GLN A 31 2.74 35.70 31.32
CA GLN A 31 3.60 35.74 32.50
C GLN A 31 3.59 37.10 33.23
N ASP A 32 3.04 38.16 32.62
CA ASP A 32 3.03 39.53 33.15
C ASP A 32 1.71 40.02 33.77
N LEU A 33 0.58 39.27 33.75
CA LEU A 33 -0.71 39.82 34.21
C LEU A 33 -1.56 38.87 35.08
N ASN A 34 -1.76 39.28 36.34
CA ASN A 34 -2.59 38.63 37.35
C ASN A 34 -4.10 38.83 37.07
N GLY A 35 -4.80 37.78 36.63
CA GLY A 35 -6.26 37.80 36.47
C GLY A 35 -6.93 36.43 36.55
N ASN A 36 -7.75 36.18 37.58
CA ASN A 36 -8.48 34.92 37.83
C ASN A 36 -9.34 34.44 36.64
N SER A 37 -9.81 35.35 35.77
CA SER A 37 -10.62 35.03 34.58
C SER A 37 -9.80 34.50 33.40
N GLN A 38 -8.52 34.86 33.28
CA GLN A 38 -7.64 34.31 32.25
C GLN A 38 -7.21 32.88 32.61
N ALA A 39 -7.01 32.60 33.90
CA ALA A 39 -6.68 31.26 34.40
C ALA A 39 -7.81 30.24 34.14
N SER A 40 -9.08 30.62 34.26
CA SER A 40 -10.21 29.73 33.96
C SER A 40 -10.35 29.44 32.46
N ALA A 41 -10.19 30.46 31.61
CA ALA A 41 -10.19 30.31 30.15
C ALA A 41 -9.03 29.41 29.65
N ALA A 42 -7.83 29.57 30.22
CA ALA A 42 -6.69 28.71 29.91
C ALA A 42 -6.92 27.24 30.29
N ARG A 43 -7.52 26.98 31.46
CA ARG A 43 -7.91 25.62 31.87
C ARG A 43 -8.92 24.99 30.91
N GLN A 44 -9.91 25.74 30.45
CA GLN A 44 -10.89 25.24 29.50
C GLN A 44 -10.25 24.89 28.14
N LYS A 45 -9.31 25.72 27.66
CA LYS A 45 -8.54 25.44 26.44
C LYS A 45 -7.64 24.21 26.60
N MET A 46 -7.03 24.02 27.77
CA MET A 46 -6.23 22.83 28.05
C MET A 46 -7.10 21.56 28.04
N ALA A 47 -8.27 21.58 28.68
CA ALA A 47 -9.21 20.46 28.65
C ALA A 47 -9.68 20.12 27.22
N GLN A 48 -9.88 21.14 26.38
CA GLN A 48 -10.20 20.93 24.95
C GLN A 48 -9.05 20.23 24.21
N LEU A 49 -7.80 20.63 24.46
CA LEU A 49 -6.63 19.98 23.86
C LEU A 49 -6.48 18.52 24.31
N GLU A 50 -6.72 18.23 25.59
CA GLU A 50 -6.70 16.86 26.10
C GLU A 50 -7.78 15.99 25.43
N GLN A 51 -8.98 16.53 25.23
CA GLN A 51 -10.04 15.83 24.50
C GLN A 51 -9.67 15.58 23.03
N MET A 52 -9.07 16.56 22.35
CA MET A 52 -8.59 16.40 20.97
C MET A 52 -7.49 15.35 20.88
N LEU A 53 -6.55 15.33 21.83
CA LEU A 53 -5.47 14.33 21.87
C LEU A 53 -6.02 12.91 22.11
N SER A 54 -7.02 12.77 22.97
CA SER A 54 -7.72 11.49 23.19
C SER A 54 -8.43 11.01 21.92
N ALA A 55 -9.12 11.90 21.22
CA ALA A 55 -9.75 11.59 19.93
C ALA A 55 -8.72 11.20 18.84
N LEU A 56 -7.56 11.86 18.82
CA LEU A 56 -6.44 11.49 17.95
C LEU A 56 -5.93 10.09 18.24
N ASP A 57 -5.70 9.73 19.51
CA ASP A 57 -5.26 8.39 19.90
C ASP A 57 -6.28 7.33 19.47
N GLN A 58 -7.57 7.55 19.74
CA GLN A 58 -8.62 6.62 19.34
C GLN A 58 -8.64 6.41 17.82
N LEU A 59 -8.56 7.49 17.04
CA LEU A 59 -8.57 7.40 15.58
C LEU A 59 -7.31 6.71 15.04
N ARG A 60 -6.12 6.97 15.62
CA ARG A 60 -4.89 6.27 15.26
C ARG A 60 -4.98 4.77 15.55
N ARG A 61 -5.49 4.37 16.72
CA ARG A 61 -5.70 2.95 17.08
C ARG A 61 -6.63 2.26 16.09
N GLN A 62 -7.73 2.93 15.73
CA GLN A 62 -8.68 2.41 14.76
C GLN A 62 -8.02 2.21 13.39
N ILE A 63 -7.34 3.23 12.87
CA ILE A 63 -6.68 3.19 11.56
C ILE A 63 -5.64 2.06 11.51
N VAL A 64 -4.76 1.98 12.50
CA VAL A 64 -3.72 0.95 12.58
C VAL A 64 -4.32 -0.46 12.62
N THR A 65 -5.39 -0.65 13.40
CA THR A 65 -6.08 -1.95 13.52
C THR A 65 -6.72 -2.37 12.21
N GLU A 66 -7.45 -1.45 11.57
CA GLU A 66 -8.11 -1.70 10.30
C GLU A 66 -7.11 -1.91 9.15
N MET A 67 -5.98 -1.20 9.14
CA MET A 67 -4.87 -1.46 8.20
C MET A 67 -4.32 -2.87 8.40
N GLY A 68 -4.11 -3.32 9.64
CA GLY A 68 -3.66 -4.69 9.93
C GLY A 68 -4.63 -5.76 9.41
N GLY A 69 -5.94 -5.52 9.55
CA GLY A 69 -6.99 -6.36 8.98
C GLY A 69 -6.96 -6.37 7.45
N LEU A 70 -6.85 -5.20 6.82
CA LEU A 70 -6.79 -5.05 5.37
C LEU A 70 -5.57 -5.76 4.77
N LEU A 71 -4.38 -5.62 5.37
CA LEU A 71 -3.18 -6.34 4.92
C LEU A 71 -3.33 -7.85 5.01
N THR A 72 -4.09 -8.35 5.99
CA THR A 72 -4.40 -9.78 6.11
C THR A 72 -5.34 -10.25 5.00
N ALA A 73 -6.37 -9.46 4.68
CA ALA A 73 -7.25 -9.74 3.56
C ALA A 73 -6.50 -9.68 2.21
N MET A 74 -5.62 -8.69 2.03
CA MET A 74 -4.77 -8.57 0.83
C MET A 74 -3.86 -9.79 0.66
N ASP A 75 -3.23 -10.29 1.73
CA ASP A 75 -2.41 -11.51 1.69
C ASP A 75 -3.21 -12.73 1.24
N TYR A 76 -4.40 -12.92 1.80
CA TYR A 76 -5.29 -14.02 1.43
C TYR A 76 -5.70 -13.95 -0.05
N VAL A 77 -6.18 -12.80 -0.51
CA VAL A 77 -6.58 -12.59 -1.90
C VAL A 77 -5.39 -12.75 -2.85
N GLN A 78 -4.22 -12.23 -2.48
CA GLN A 78 -3.00 -12.38 -3.27
C GLN A 78 -2.62 -13.84 -3.43
N LYS A 79 -2.66 -14.64 -2.36
CA LYS A 79 -2.36 -16.07 -2.42
C LYS A 79 -3.27 -16.81 -3.38
N ASN A 80 -4.58 -16.57 -3.34
CA ASN A 80 -5.51 -17.19 -4.28
C ASN A 80 -5.21 -16.76 -5.73
N LEU A 81 -4.96 -15.46 -5.94
CA LEU A 81 -4.62 -14.92 -7.26
C LEU A 81 -3.33 -15.53 -7.84
N THR A 82 -2.29 -15.71 -7.02
CA THR A 82 -0.98 -16.21 -7.49
C THR A 82 -0.85 -17.72 -7.51
N ASN A 83 -1.43 -18.41 -6.52
CA ASN A 83 -1.24 -19.85 -6.33
C ASN A 83 -2.32 -20.68 -7.01
N GLU A 84 -3.49 -20.10 -7.29
CA GLU A 84 -4.59 -20.78 -7.98
C GLU A 84 -4.73 -20.21 -9.39
N GLU A 85 -5.25 -19.00 -9.55
CA GLU A 85 -5.61 -18.44 -10.87
C GLU A 85 -4.41 -18.32 -11.83
N LEU A 86 -3.29 -17.79 -11.34
CA LEU A 86 -2.06 -17.67 -12.13
C LEU A 86 -1.39 -19.03 -12.37
N ALA A 87 -1.46 -19.95 -11.41
CA ALA A 87 -0.92 -21.30 -11.58
C ALA A 87 -1.71 -22.09 -12.63
N ASP A 88 -3.04 -21.97 -12.62
CA ASP A 88 -3.93 -22.56 -13.61
C ASP A 88 -3.71 -21.97 -15.00
N TRP A 89 -3.45 -20.66 -15.10
CA TRP A 89 -3.04 -20.06 -16.37
C TRP A 89 -1.70 -20.66 -16.87
N LYS A 90 -0.69 -20.79 -16.00
CA LYS A 90 0.59 -21.43 -16.36
C LYS A 90 0.36 -22.87 -16.83
N ARG A 91 -0.53 -23.62 -16.18
CA ARG A 91 -0.88 -24.99 -16.56
C ARG A 91 -1.56 -25.04 -17.93
N ARG A 92 -2.51 -24.14 -18.18
CA ARG A 92 -3.16 -24.01 -19.50
C ARG A 92 -2.14 -23.65 -20.59
N GLN A 93 -1.16 -22.79 -20.28
CA GLN A 93 -0.08 -22.45 -21.22
C GLN A 93 0.76 -23.68 -21.59
N GLN A 94 1.13 -24.51 -20.61
CA GLN A 94 1.85 -25.76 -20.89
C GLN A 94 1.06 -26.70 -21.80
N ILE A 95 -0.24 -26.85 -21.54
CA ILE A 95 -1.14 -27.69 -22.34
C ILE A 95 -1.26 -27.13 -23.77
N ALA A 96 -1.40 -25.82 -23.93
CA ALA A 96 -1.44 -25.17 -25.25
C ALA A 96 -0.13 -25.37 -26.03
N CYS A 97 1.03 -25.37 -25.35
CA CYS A 97 2.34 -25.58 -26.00
C CYS A 97 2.49 -26.98 -26.62
N ILE A 98 1.71 -27.98 -26.16
CA ILE A 98 1.74 -29.35 -26.69
C ILE A 98 0.52 -29.66 -27.57
N GLY A 99 -0.16 -28.63 -28.08
CA GLY A 99 -1.29 -28.77 -29.01
C GLY A 99 -2.68 -28.86 -28.36
N GLY A 100 -2.79 -28.60 -27.05
CA GLY A 100 -4.07 -28.48 -26.37
C GLY A 100 -4.79 -27.15 -26.62
N PRO A 101 -5.98 -26.93 -26.01
CA PRO A 101 -6.81 -25.75 -26.27
C PRO A 101 -6.10 -24.41 -25.94
N PRO A 102 -6.17 -23.39 -26.80
CA PRO A 102 -5.38 -22.15 -26.67
C PRO A 102 -5.99 -21.10 -25.71
N ASN A 103 -6.58 -21.52 -24.60
CA ASN A 103 -7.18 -20.58 -23.63
C ASN A 103 -6.11 -20.01 -22.68
N ILE A 104 -5.33 -19.03 -23.16
CA ILE A 104 -4.17 -18.45 -22.47
C ILE A 104 -4.20 -16.91 -22.39
N CYS A 105 -5.37 -16.28 -22.56
CA CYS A 105 -5.50 -14.82 -22.41
C CYS A 105 -5.18 -14.36 -20.99
N LEU A 106 -4.42 -13.26 -20.87
CA LEU A 106 -3.93 -12.69 -19.62
C LEU A 106 -4.76 -11.50 -19.10
N ASP A 107 -5.69 -10.96 -19.89
CA ASP A 107 -6.33 -9.67 -19.61
C ASP A 107 -7.04 -9.62 -18.24
N ARG A 108 -7.71 -10.72 -17.86
CA ARG A 108 -8.37 -10.82 -16.55
C ARG A 108 -7.36 -10.86 -15.39
N LEU A 109 -6.27 -11.62 -15.54
CA LEU A 109 -5.18 -11.69 -14.55
C LEU A 109 -4.46 -10.34 -14.44
N GLU A 110 -4.16 -9.68 -15.56
CA GLU A 110 -3.56 -8.35 -15.57
C GLU A 110 -4.43 -7.32 -14.86
N THR A 111 -5.74 -7.33 -15.11
CA THR A 111 -6.69 -6.43 -14.44
C THR A 111 -6.68 -6.65 -12.92
N TRP A 112 -6.77 -7.90 -12.47
CA TRP A 112 -6.78 -8.22 -11.04
C TRP A 112 -5.45 -7.91 -10.35
N ILE A 113 -4.34 -8.31 -10.97
CA ILE A 113 -3.00 -8.07 -10.44
C ILE A 113 -2.72 -6.57 -10.36
N THR A 114 -3.08 -5.80 -11.40
CA THR A 114 -2.92 -4.35 -11.41
C THR A 114 -3.76 -3.69 -10.31
N SER A 115 -5.05 -4.03 -10.21
CA SER A 115 -5.93 -3.45 -9.18
C SER A 115 -5.45 -3.75 -7.75
N LEU A 116 -4.96 -4.97 -7.51
CA LEU A 116 -4.36 -5.32 -6.22
C LEU A 116 -3.07 -4.53 -5.96
N ALA A 117 -2.21 -4.38 -6.97
CA ALA A 117 -0.96 -3.63 -6.86
C ALA A 117 -1.20 -2.13 -6.59
N GLU A 118 -2.18 -1.51 -7.25
CA GLU A 118 -2.59 -0.12 -6.99
C GLU A 118 -3.08 0.04 -5.55
N SER A 119 -3.94 -0.87 -5.10
CA SER A 119 -4.46 -0.88 -3.72
C SER A 119 -3.32 -1.01 -2.70
N GLN A 120 -2.33 -1.88 -2.97
CA GLN A 120 -1.16 -2.04 -2.10
C GLN A 120 -0.29 -0.78 -2.05
N LEU A 121 -0.07 -0.11 -3.18
CA LEU A 121 0.66 1.15 -3.21
C LEU A 121 -0.06 2.26 -2.45
N GLN A 122 -1.39 2.34 -2.56
CA GLN A 122 -2.19 3.30 -1.81
C GLN A 122 -2.05 3.07 -0.29
N ILE A 123 -2.14 1.83 0.17
CA ILE A 123 -1.93 1.51 1.59
C ILE A 123 -0.51 1.86 2.05
N ARG A 124 0.50 1.59 1.22
CA ARG A 124 1.87 1.99 1.53
C ARG A 124 2.02 3.51 1.67
N GLN A 125 1.38 4.31 0.80
CA GLN A 125 1.37 5.76 0.92
C GLN A 125 0.70 6.22 2.22
N GLN A 126 -0.39 5.56 2.64
CA GLN A 126 -1.06 5.88 3.91
C GLN A 126 -0.19 5.51 5.12
N ILE A 127 0.56 4.40 5.08
CA ILE A 127 1.51 4.03 6.14
C ILE A 127 2.65 5.06 6.24
N LYS A 128 3.17 5.56 5.11
CA LYS A 128 4.13 6.69 5.10
C LYS A 128 3.52 7.95 5.68
N LYS A 129 2.26 8.25 5.36
CA LYS A 129 1.56 9.40 5.92
C LYS A 129 1.40 9.30 7.44
N LEU A 130 1.15 8.10 7.98
CA LEU A 130 1.16 7.88 9.43
C LEU A 130 2.53 8.21 10.06
N GLU A 131 3.63 7.88 9.39
CA GLU A 131 4.98 8.26 9.83
C GLU A 131 5.15 9.79 9.90
N GLU A 132 4.75 10.51 8.85
CA GLU A 132 4.80 11.98 8.82
C GLU A 132 3.95 12.60 9.95
N LEU A 133 2.74 12.07 10.18
CA LEU A 133 1.85 12.54 11.24
C LEU A 133 2.42 12.25 12.62
N GLN A 134 3.03 11.08 12.82
CA GLN A 134 3.68 10.71 14.06
C GLN A 134 4.90 11.59 14.35
N GLN A 135 5.68 11.98 13.35
CA GLN A 135 6.82 12.89 13.52
C GLN A 135 6.40 14.28 14.02
N LYS A 136 5.20 14.75 13.65
CA LYS A 136 4.65 16.04 14.10
C LYS A 136 4.09 15.96 15.52
N VAL A 137 3.33 14.91 15.83
CA VAL A 137 2.66 14.73 17.14
C VAL A 137 2.80 13.28 17.57
N SER A 138 3.40 13.05 18.73
CA SER A 138 3.53 11.72 19.32
C SER A 138 3.55 11.77 20.85
N TYR A 139 3.37 10.62 21.48
CA TYR A 139 3.21 10.48 22.93
C TYR A 139 3.56 9.06 23.39
N LYS A 140 3.65 8.88 24.71
CA LYS A 140 3.89 7.55 25.30
C LYS A 140 2.70 6.64 24.99
N GLY A 141 2.99 5.49 24.36
CA GLY A 141 1.95 4.53 23.98
C GLY A 141 1.27 4.81 22.63
N ASP A 142 1.87 5.67 21.80
CA ASP A 142 1.41 5.97 20.44
C ASP A 142 1.32 4.69 19.59
N PRO A 143 0.13 4.32 19.10
CA PRO A 143 -0.05 3.09 18.32
C PRO A 143 0.71 3.11 16.99
N ILE A 144 1.00 4.30 16.43
CA ILE A 144 1.77 4.38 15.18
C ILE A 144 3.20 3.89 15.42
N ILE A 145 3.86 4.32 16.50
CA ILE A 145 5.21 3.85 16.84
C ILE A 145 5.24 2.33 17.02
N GLN A 146 4.22 1.79 17.70
CA GLN A 146 4.17 0.36 18.07
C GLN A 146 3.93 -0.57 16.87
N HIS A 147 3.10 -0.15 15.91
CA HIS A 147 2.59 -1.06 14.89
C HIS A 147 3.04 -0.74 13.47
N ARG A 148 3.38 0.52 13.17
CA ARG A 148 3.75 0.94 11.80
C ARG A 148 4.91 0.14 11.21
N PRO A 149 6.01 -0.18 11.94
CA PRO A 149 7.10 -0.97 11.36
C PRO A 149 6.63 -2.31 10.79
N ALA A 150 5.75 -3.02 11.53
CA ALA A 150 5.20 -4.29 11.08
C ALA A 150 4.23 -4.14 9.90
N LEU A 151 3.45 -3.05 9.87
CA LEU A 151 2.59 -2.73 8.71
C LEU A 151 3.41 -2.45 7.45
N GLU A 152 4.49 -1.66 7.56
CA GLU A 152 5.39 -1.34 6.44
C GLU A 152 6.11 -2.59 5.92
N GLU A 153 6.63 -3.43 6.81
CA GLU A 153 7.26 -4.70 6.42
C GLU A 153 6.28 -5.58 5.63
N LYS A 154 5.07 -5.78 6.17
CA LYS A 154 4.06 -6.63 5.54
C LYS A 154 3.61 -6.10 4.18
N ILE A 155 3.37 -4.78 4.03
CA ILE A 155 2.96 -4.23 2.72
C ILE A 155 4.09 -4.31 1.68
N VAL A 156 5.34 -4.09 2.10
CA VAL A 156 6.52 -4.21 1.23
C VAL A 156 6.67 -5.64 0.74
N ASP A 157 6.50 -6.63 1.60
CA ASP A 157 6.59 -8.04 1.23
C ASP A 157 5.46 -8.48 0.32
N LEU A 158 4.22 -8.05 0.59
CA LEU A 158 3.08 -8.31 -0.28
C LEU A 158 3.33 -7.77 -1.70
N PHE A 159 3.70 -6.50 -1.81
CA PHE A 159 3.96 -5.86 -3.08
C PHE A 159 5.15 -6.49 -3.82
N ARG A 160 6.25 -6.78 -3.11
CA ARG A 160 7.42 -7.47 -3.67
C ARG A 160 7.04 -8.83 -4.25
N ASN A 161 6.27 -9.62 -3.52
CA ASN A 161 5.87 -10.96 -3.94
C ASN A 161 4.87 -10.90 -5.11
N LEU A 162 3.96 -9.93 -5.11
CA LEU A 162 3.05 -9.69 -6.23
C LEU A 162 3.82 -9.34 -7.51
N MET A 163 4.78 -8.41 -7.42
CA MET A 163 5.63 -8.01 -8.55
C MET A 163 6.43 -9.18 -9.12
N LYS A 164 7.01 -10.02 -8.26
CA LYS A 164 7.73 -11.23 -8.69
C LYS A 164 6.81 -12.21 -9.42
N SER A 165 5.61 -12.44 -8.88
CA SER A 165 4.63 -13.35 -9.48
C SER A 165 4.04 -12.82 -10.79
N ALA A 166 3.90 -11.50 -10.91
CA ALA A 166 3.34 -10.83 -12.07
C ALA A 166 4.27 -10.84 -13.30
N PHE A 167 5.55 -11.15 -13.13
CA PHE A 167 6.49 -11.25 -14.25
C PHE A 167 6.45 -12.66 -14.85
N VAL A 168 5.86 -12.77 -16.05
CA VAL A 168 5.58 -14.06 -16.70
C VAL A 168 6.14 -14.11 -18.12
N VAL A 169 6.40 -15.33 -18.60
CA VAL A 169 6.65 -15.58 -20.02
C VAL A 169 5.30 -15.72 -20.72
N GLU A 170 4.84 -14.69 -21.42
CA GLU A 170 3.58 -14.69 -22.17
C GLU A 170 3.67 -15.60 -23.39
N ARG A 171 4.80 -15.56 -24.11
CA ARG A 171 5.07 -16.43 -25.26
C ARG A 171 6.37 -17.18 -25.04
N GLN A 172 6.25 -18.50 -24.96
CA GLN A 172 7.40 -19.40 -24.78
C GLN A 172 8.36 -19.33 -25.99
N PRO A 173 9.65 -19.64 -25.79
CA PRO A 173 10.63 -19.71 -26.88
C PRO A 173 10.14 -20.56 -28.05
N CYS A 174 10.10 -19.97 -29.25
CA CYS A 174 9.65 -20.66 -30.46
C CYS A 174 10.39 -20.15 -31.69
N MET A 175 10.75 -21.06 -32.59
CA MET A 175 11.32 -20.74 -33.90
C MET A 175 10.18 -20.41 -34.87
N PRO A 176 10.21 -19.25 -35.58
CA PRO A 176 9.13 -18.87 -36.50
C PRO A 176 8.83 -19.89 -37.62
N MET A 177 9.83 -20.69 -38.01
CA MET A 177 9.68 -21.73 -39.03
C MET A 177 9.01 -23.01 -38.51
N HIS A 178 8.83 -23.13 -37.19
CA HIS A 178 8.22 -24.28 -36.54
C HIS A 178 7.23 -23.85 -35.45
N PRO A 179 6.14 -23.14 -35.82
CA PRO A 179 5.20 -22.55 -34.86
C PRO A 179 4.52 -23.58 -33.95
N ASP A 180 4.30 -24.80 -34.46
CA ASP A 180 3.68 -25.91 -33.71
C ASP A 180 4.67 -26.68 -32.83
N ARG A 181 5.95 -26.28 -32.79
CA ARG A 181 7.00 -26.89 -31.97
C ARG A 181 7.66 -25.86 -31.05
N PRO A 182 6.90 -25.20 -30.16
CA PRO A 182 7.51 -24.35 -29.14
C PRO A 182 8.42 -25.18 -28.23
N LEU A 183 9.35 -24.51 -27.54
CA LEU A 183 10.33 -25.10 -26.61
C LEU A 183 11.40 -26.01 -27.24
N VAL A 184 11.37 -26.23 -28.56
CA VAL A 184 12.45 -26.93 -29.29
C VAL A 184 13.25 -25.92 -30.09
N ILE A 185 14.54 -25.77 -29.79
CA ILE A 185 15.41 -24.77 -30.40
C ILE A 185 16.56 -25.46 -31.12
N LYS A 186 16.78 -25.10 -32.40
CA LYS A 186 17.91 -25.58 -33.19
C LYS A 186 19.05 -24.57 -33.12
N THR A 187 20.26 -25.05 -32.84
CA THR A 187 21.47 -24.21 -32.84
C THR A 187 21.68 -23.53 -34.19
N GLY A 188 22.05 -22.25 -34.15
CA GLY A 188 22.22 -21.43 -35.37
C GLY A 188 20.92 -20.93 -35.98
N VAL A 189 19.75 -21.25 -35.42
CA VAL A 189 18.44 -20.78 -35.88
C VAL A 189 17.89 -19.74 -34.91
N GLN A 190 17.33 -18.66 -35.45
CA GLN A 190 16.68 -17.61 -34.67
C GLN A 190 15.38 -18.10 -34.02
N PHE A 191 15.12 -17.62 -32.81
CA PHE A 191 13.87 -17.87 -32.08
C PHE A 191 13.38 -16.59 -31.42
N THR A 192 12.12 -16.58 -31.01
CA THR A 192 11.53 -15.46 -30.25
C THR A 192 10.89 -15.95 -28.98
N ASN A 193 10.87 -15.11 -27.96
CA ASN A 193 10.04 -15.24 -26.76
C ASN A 193 9.40 -13.89 -26.44
N LYS A 194 8.42 -13.86 -25.54
CA LYS A 194 7.84 -12.62 -25.03
C LYS A 194 7.56 -12.77 -23.54
N VAL A 195 8.04 -11.82 -22.76
CA VAL A 195 7.69 -11.68 -21.35
C VAL A 195 6.69 -10.55 -21.15
N ARG A 196 5.91 -10.61 -20.07
CA ARG A 196 4.93 -9.60 -19.70
C ARG A 196 4.98 -9.40 -18.20
N LEU A 197 4.95 -8.14 -17.78
CA LEU A 197 4.66 -7.76 -16.41
C LEU A 197 3.16 -7.50 -16.30
N LEU A 198 2.46 -8.28 -15.49
CA LEU A 198 1.00 -8.19 -15.31
C LEU A 198 0.55 -7.04 -14.41
N VAL A 199 1.49 -6.27 -13.85
CA VAL A 199 1.24 -5.01 -13.15
C VAL A 199 1.39 -3.87 -14.16
N LYS A 200 0.28 -3.21 -14.49
CA LYS A 200 0.24 -2.17 -15.52
C LYS A 200 0.29 -0.77 -14.91
N PHE A 201 1.50 -0.31 -14.59
CA PHE A 201 1.76 1.06 -14.15
C PHE A 201 2.33 1.90 -15.29
N GLN A 202 1.75 3.07 -15.53
CA GLN A 202 2.23 3.97 -16.60
C GLN A 202 3.63 4.48 -16.28
N GLU A 203 3.94 4.63 -14.99
CA GLU A 203 5.21 5.08 -14.43
C GLU A 203 6.36 4.11 -14.74
N LEU A 204 6.07 2.83 -15.00
CA LEU A 204 7.08 1.82 -15.33
C LEU A 204 7.39 1.75 -16.83
N ASN A 205 6.66 2.48 -17.68
CA ASN A 205 6.89 2.45 -19.12
C ASN A 205 8.32 2.90 -19.45
N TYR A 206 9.05 2.05 -20.17
CA TYR A 206 10.45 2.25 -20.58
C TYR A 206 11.47 2.38 -19.44
N GLN A 207 11.08 2.14 -18.18
CA GLN A 207 11.99 2.16 -17.03
C GLN A 207 12.68 0.82 -16.79
N LEU A 208 12.05 -0.28 -17.24
CA LEU A 208 12.55 -1.64 -17.03
C LEU A 208 13.33 -2.10 -18.25
N LYS A 209 14.62 -2.37 -18.07
CA LYS A 209 15.46 -3.08 -19.04
C LYS A 209 15.52 -4.55 -18.67
N LEU A 210 15.14 -5.40 -19.62
CA LEU A 210 15.10 -6.85 -19.50
C LEU A 210 16.29 -7.49 -20.20
#